data_AF-A0A024U987-F1
#
_entry.id   AF-A0A024U987-F1
#
_cell.length_a   1.000
_cell.length_b   1.000
_cell.length_c   1.000
_cell.angle_alpha   90.00
_cell.angle_beta   90.00
_cell.angle_gamma   90.00
#
_symmetry.space_group_name_H-M   'P 1'
#
loop_
_entity.id
_entity.type
_entity.pdbx_description
1 polymer ?
#
loop_
_entity_poly.entity_id
_entity_poly.type
_entity_poly.pdbx_seq_one_letter_code
_entity_poly.pdbx_strand_id
1 'polypeptide(L)'
;METTLSAIQGSALIAFGLIPPLCAFTTCEPLAVSWAPLLRDTIAYIVSLMALVCFMQDSIVTVWEASMLCLTYVVYLMAIYLPVYFNPTYTACVLLKDETSATSLSKLLDPADHAAPTYGSSSFDPVPLDPTSSPKPWARVCQAVKRLGRVCSVPCRTLFKLTLPDSNSSLYFVTIVLSLAYVTVFSAGVLYCTRKISADLHLSTTTTGVTLLALGAQIPDAIASVSLARAGHADAAVCNAIGSQVINVSLGSGLPLAISTFYYGSVNMAYENEIMLWKSLAVVIGSYLLLNFNFRSVFCLYDANPKDNFIGLTKGDGAILLTLYLLCNAAITITS
;
A
#
# COMPACT_ATOMS: atom_id res chain seq x y z
N MET A 1 -3.95 -13.16 -17.09
CA MET A 1 -4.95 -12.57 -16.20
C MET A 1 -5.02 -13.30 -14.87
N GLU A 2 -4.93 -14.64 -14.84
CA GLU A 2 -4.76 -15.41 -13.59
C GLU A 2 -3.61 -14.86 -12.69
N THR A 3 -2.44 -14.61 -13.28
CA THR A 3 -1.29 -13.99 -12.59
C THR A 3 -1.55 -12.58 -12.05
N THR A 4 -2.52 -11.86 -12.63
CA THR A 4 -2.90 -10.51 -12.20
C THR A 4 -3.79 -10.59 -10.97
N LEU A 5 -4.75 -11.51 -10.95
CA LEU A 5 -5.63 -11.72 -9.80
C LEU A 5 -4.84 -12.21 -8.57
N SER A 6 -3.91 -13.15 -8.78
CA SER A 6 -3.02 -13.61 -7.70
C SER A 6 -2.07 -12.50 -7.23
N ALA A 7 -1.61 -11.61 -8.12
CA ALA A 7 -0.82 -10.45 -7.72
C ALA A 7 -1.61 -9.39 -6.94
N ILE A 8 -2.89 -9.16 -7.27
CA ILE A 8 -3.76 -8.26 -6.51
C ILE A 8 -3.98 -8.80 -5.08
N GLN A 9 -4.26 -10.10 -4.95
CA GLN A 9 -4.40 -10.75 -3.65
C GLN A 9 -3.10 -10.68 -2.84
N GLY A 10 -1.94 -10.99 -3.46
CA GLY A 10 -0.65 -10.86 -2.80
C GLY A 10 -0.32 -9.42 -2.37
N SER A 11 -0.71 -8.44 -3.19
CA SER A 11 -0.49 -7.02 -2.88
C SER A 11 -1.28 -6.60 -1.65
N ALA A 12 -2.52 -7.08 -1.53
CA ALA A 12 -3.33 -6.88 -0.33
C ALA A 12 -2.71 -7.56 0.91
N LEU A 13 -2.24 -8.81 0.80
CA LEU A 13 -1.56 -9.49 1.91
C LEU A 13 -0.38 -8.67 2.44
N ILE A 14 0.42 -8.08 1.54
CA ILE A 14 1.54 -7.20 1.90
C ILE A 14 1.05 -5.88 2.51
N ALA A 15 0.05 -5.24 1.89
CA ALA A 15 -0.48 -3.95 2.33
C ALA A 15 -1.08 -4.00 3.73
N PHE A 16 -1.82 -5.06 4.03
CA PHE A 16 -2.51 -5.23 5.31
C PHE A 16 -1.65 -5.96 6.35
N GLY A 17 -0.78 -6.86 5.93
CA GLY A 17 -0.02 -7.74 6.82
C GLY A 17 1.45 -7.35 7.04
N LEU A 18 2.09 -6.65 6.11
CA LEU A 18 3.53 -6.33 6.18
C LEU A 18 3.81 -4.83 6.35
N ILE A 19 3.10 -3.95 5.62
CA ILE A 19 3.37 -2.52 5.66
C ILE A 19 3.11 -1.90 7.06
N PRO A 20 1.97 -2.15 7.75
CA PRO A 20 1.72 -1.57 9.07
C PRO A 20 2.75 -2.03 10.13
N PRO A 21 3.15 -3.32 10.20
CA PRO A 21 4.28 -3.74 11.04
C PRO A 21 5.60 -3.04 10.72
N LEU A 22 5.94 -2.87 9.44
CA LEU A 22 7.15 -2.14 9.04
C LEU A 22 7.10 -0.68 9.52
N CYS A 23 5.95 -0.03 9.41
CA CYS A 23 5.75 1.30 9.98
C CYS A 23 5.94 1.31 11.51
N ALA A 24 5.29 0.38 12.24
CA ALA A 24 5.39 0.29 13.70
C ALA A 24 6.80 -0.03 14.23
N PHE A 25 7.57 -0.85 13.52
CA PHE A 25 8.95 -1.16 13.92
C PHE A 25 9.94 -0.04 13.61
N THR A 26 9.63 0.80 12.62
CA THR A 26 10.52 1.88 12.20
C THR A 26 10.29 3.18 12.95
N THR A 27 9.19 3.32 13.68
CA THR A 27 8.90 4.46 14.56
C THR A 27 9.31 4.17 16.01
N CYS A 28 9.63 5.24 16.75
CA CYS A 28 9.91 5.18 18.17
C CYS A 28 8.62 5.18 19.01
N GLU A 29 7.60 5.88 18.53
CA GLU A 29 6.30 6.06 19.18
C GLU A 29 5.22 5.18 18.54
N PRO A 30 4.17 4.80 19.29
CA PRO A 30 3.03 4.07 18.74
C PRO A 30 2.33 4.91 17.66
N LEU A 31 1.95 4.26 16.55
CA LEU A 31 1.25 4.96 15.47
C LEU A 31 -0.20 5.21 15.89
N ALA A 32 -0.54 6.45 16.22
CA ALA A 32 -1.91 6.86 16.45
C ALA A 32 -2.69 6.87 15.13
N VAL A 33 -3.59 5.91 14.94
CA VAL A 33 -4.42 5.78 13.72
C VAL A 33 -5.88 6.08 14.05
N SER A 34 -6.51 6.91 13.23
CA SER A 34 -7.94 7.20 13.30
C SER A 34 -8.77 6.04 12.74
N TRP A 35 -9.77 5.60 13.50
CA TRP A 35 -10.60 4.45 13.14
C TRP A 35 -11.54 4.72 11.95
N ALA A 36 -12.06 5.94 11.80
CA ALA A 36 -13.09 6.23 10.82
C ALA A 36 -12.60 6.15 9.35
N PRO A 37 -11.45 6.74 8.96
CA PRO A 37 -10.92 6.57 7.60
C PRO A 37 -10.51 5.11 7.31
N LEU A 38 -9.92 4.45 8.30
CA LEU A 38 -9.51 3.05 8.23
C LEU A 38 -10.70 2.09 7.99
N LEU A 39 -11.78 2.28 8.75
CA LEU A 39 -13.04 1.55 8.60
C LEU A 39 -13.61 1.73 7.19
N ARG A 40 -13.72 2.98 6.74
CA ARG A 40 -14.25 3.31 5.41
C ARG A 40 -13.48 2.61 4.30
N ASP A 41 -12.15 2.71 4.31
CA ASP A 41 -11.30 2.17 3.25
C ASP A 41 -11.29 0.63 3.29
N THR A 42 -11.36 0.04 4.49
CA THR A 42 -11.44 -1.41 4.63
C THR A 42 -12.80 -1.97 4.19
N ILE A 43 -13.91 -1.30 4.51
CA ILE A 43 -15.24 -1.68 4.01
C ILE A 43 -15.26 -1.61 2.49
N ALA A 44 -14.76 -0.51 1.90
CA ALA A 44 -14.72 -0.35 0.46
C ALA A 44 -13.87 -1.44 -0.22
N TYR A 45 -12.74 -1.81 0.39
CA TYR A 45 -11.92 -2.93 -0.07
C TYR A 45 -12.68 -4.26 0.01
N ILE A 46 -13.31 -4.57 1.15
CA ILE A 46 -14.08 -5.83 1.32
C ILE A 46 -15.21 -5.91 0.30
N VAL A 47 -15.98 -4.82 0.11
CA VAL A 47 -17.05 -4.77 -0.89
C VAL A 47 -16.51 -4.99 -2.31
N SER A 48 -15.41 -4.33 -2.67
CA SER A 48 -14.77 -4.48 -3.98
C SER A 48 -14.26 -5.90 -4.20
N LEU A 49 -13.66 -6.50 -3.17
CA LEU A 49 -13.15 -7.87 -3.23
C LEU A 49 -14.28 -8.89 -3.31
N MET A 50 -15.37 -8.71 -2.56
CA MET A 50 -16.55 -9.57 -2.62
C MET A 50 -17.24 -9.49 -3.98
N ALA A 51 -17.35 -8.30 -4.58
CA ALA A 51 -17.87 -8.14 -5.94
C ALA A 51 -17.00 -8.94 -6.94
N LEU A 52 -15.68 -8.79 -6.86
CA LEU A 52 -14.74 -9.56 -7.67
C LEU A 52 -14.87 -11.08 -7.45
N VAL A 53 -15.09 -11.52 -6.20
CA VAL A 53 -15.33 -12.94 -5.89
C VAL A 53 -16.54 -13.46 -6.62
N CYS A 54 -17.67 -12.76 -6.51
CA CYS A 54 -18.92 -13.17 -7.13
C CYS A 54 -18.79 -13.28 -8.66
N PHE A 55 -18.09 -12.34 -9.30
CA PHE A 55 -17.91 -12.32 -10.76
C PHE A 55 -16.95 -13.38 -11.30
N MET A 56 -16.16 -14.01 -10.43
CA MET A 56 -15.21 -15.05 -10.85
C MET A 56 -15.79 -16.46 -10.66
N GLN A 57 -16.96 -16.63 -10.02
CA GLN A 57 -17.55 -17.95 -9.72
C GLN A 57 -17.98 -18.71 -10.96
N ASP A 58 -18.52 -18.02 -11.97
CA ASP A 58 -19.00 -18.61 -13.21
C ASP A 58 -17.89 -18.71 -14.28
N SER A 59 -16.67 -18.27 -13.96
CA SER A 59 -15.50 -18.22 -14.84
C SER A 59 -15.72 -17.44 -16.14
N ILE A 60 -16.78 -16.63 -16.26
CA ILE A 60 -17.10 -15.89 -17.47
C ILE A 60 -17.35 -14.44 -17.10
N VAL A 61 -16.40 -13.56 -17.41
CA VAL A 61 -16.57 -12.14 -17.13
C VAL A 61 -17.27 -11.47 -18.31
N THR A 62 -18.40 -10.84 -18.03
CA THR A 62 -19.16 -9.99 -18.96
C THR A 62 -18.79 -8.51 -18.80
N VAL A 63 -19.14 -7.70 -19.80
CA VAL A 63 -18.94 -6.23 -19.76
C VAL A 63 -19.64 -5.59 -18.57
N TRP A 64 -20.81 -6.11 -18.20
CA TRP A 64 -21.60 -5.57 -17.10
C TRP A 64 -20.93 -5.81 -15.74
N GLU A 65 -20.40 -7.01 -15.50
CA GLU A 65 -19.69 -7.33 -14.26
C GLU A 65 -18.42 -6.50 -14.11
N ALA A 66 -17.64 -6.38 -15.19
CA ALA A 66 -16.44 -5.54 -15.18
C ALA A 66 -16.76 -4.04 -14.97
N SER A 67 -17.87 -3.56 -15.56
CA SER A 67 -18.33 -2.18 -15.38
C SER A 67 -18.84 -1.93 -13.95
N MET A 68 -19.52 -2.89 -13.33
CA MET A 68 -19.96 -2.81 -11.93
C MET A 68 -18.78 -2.76 -10.96
N LEU A 69 -17.69 -3.48 -11.27
CA LEU A 69 -16.46 -3.42 -10.48
C LEU A 69 -15.82 -2.02 -10.54
N CYS A 70 -15.81 -1.39 -11.72
CA CYS A 70 -15.36 0.00 -11.88
C CYS A 70 -16.31 0.98 -11.16
N LEU A 71 -17.63 0.76 -11.24
CA LEU A 71 -18.64 1.58 -10.58
C LEU A 71 -18.47 1.57 -9.06
N THR A 72 -18.07 0.43 -8.48
CA THR A 72 -17.78 0.31 -7.04
C THR A 72 -16.72 1.32 -6.58
N TYR A 73 -15.70 1.59 -7.41
CA TYR A 73 -14.71 2.63 -7.12
C TYR A 73 -15.30 4.04 -7.18
N VAL A 74 -16.16 4.32 -8.16
CA VAL A 74 -16.84 5.62 -8.27
C VAL A 74 -17.73 5.86 -7.05
N VAL A 75 -18.46 4.85 -6.59
CA VAL A 75 -19.26 4.92 -5.35
C VAL A 75 -18.36 5.17 -4.14
N TYR A 76 -17.22 4.49 -4.04
CA TYR A 76 -16.23 4.74 -2.99
C TYR A 76 -15.72 6.18 -3.00
N LEU A 77 -15.36 6.73 -4.16
CA LEU A 77 -14.97 8.14 -4.28
C LEU A 77 -16.10 9.07 -3.86
N MET A 78 -17.34 8.80 -4.28
CA MET A 78 -18.49 9.61 -3.84
C MET A 78 -18.68 9.55 -2.33
N ALA A 79 -18.50 8.39 -1.69
CA ALA A 79 -18.56 8.25 -0.23
C ALA A 79 -17.46 9.05 0.49
N ILE A 80 -16.31 9.28 -0.15
CA ILE A 80 -15.25 10.15 0.37
C ILE A 80 -15.56 11.63 0.13
N TYR A 81 -15.95 11.99 -1.09
CA TYR A 81 -16.11 13.38 -1.51
C TYR A 81 -17.39 14.02 -0.96
N LEU A 82 -18.51 13.29 -0.84
CA LEU A 82 -19.78 13.85 -0.40
C LEU A 82 -19.70 14.47 1.02
N PRO A 83 -19.17 13.78 2.05
CA PRO A 83 -19.05 14.37 3.40
C PRO A 83 -18.13 15.60 3.43
N VAL A 84 -17.07 15.60 2.61
CA VAL A 84 -16.10 16.70 2.49
C VAL A 84 -16.72 17.90 1.77
N TYR A 85 -17.59 17.67 0.78
CA TYR A 85 -18.30 18.71 0.05
C TYR A 85 -19.42 19.35 0.89
N PHE A 86 -20.19 18.53 1.61
CA PHE A 86 -21.34 19.02 2.39
C PHE A 86 -20.97 19.64 3.74
N ASN A 87 -19.81 19.33 4.33
CA ASN A 87 -19.39 19.93 5.60
C ASN A 87 -18.12 20.80 5.48
N PRO A 88 -18.24 22.13 5.34
CA PRO A 88 -17.11 23.04 5.14
C PRO A 88 -16.10 23.03 6.30
N THR A 89 -16.53 22.64 7.51
CA THR A 89 -15.66 22.52 8.69
C THR A 89 -14.63 21.38 8.56
N TYR A 90 -14.97 20.30 7.84
CA TYR A 90 -14.04 19.19 7.59
C TYR A 90 -13.05 19.53 6.48
N THR A 91 -13.49 20.26 5.45
CA THR A 91 -12.64 20.70 4.34
C THR A 91 -11.48 21.59 4.82
N ALA A 92 -11.74 22.53 5.72
CA ALA A 92 -10.70 23.39 6.29
C ALA A 92 -9.66 22.61 7.10
N CYS A 93 -10.09 21.61 7.88
CA CYS A 93 -9.20 20.77 8.69
C CYS A 93 -8.34 19.84 7.81
N VAL A 94 -8.93 19.28 6.74
CA VAL A 94 -8.21 18.43 5.78
C VAL A 94 -7.21 19.24 4.97
N LEU A 95 -7.58 20.41 4.44
CA LEU A 95 -6.66 21.27 3.67
C LEU A 95 -5.46 21.75 4.49
N LEU A 96 -5.67 22.09 5.77
CA LEU A 96 -4.57 22.45 6.69
C LEU A 96 -3.63 21.27 7.00
N LYS A 97 -4.17 20.05 7.07
CA LYS A 97 -3.40 18.80 7.30
C LYS A 97 -2.70 18.31 6.03
N ASP A 98 -3.25 18.59 4.85
CA ASP A 98 -2.65 18.26 3.55
C ASP A 98 -1.54 19.25 3.15
N GLU A 99 -1.67 20.56 3.39
CA GLU A 99 -0.58 21.51 3.16
C GLU A 99 0.67 21.14 3.97
N THR A 100 0.50 20.71 5.21
CA THR A 100 1.61 20.24 6.07
C THR A 100 2.17 18.89 5.62
N SER A 101 1.33 17.96 5.15
CA SER A 101 1.76 16.63 4.68
C SER A 101 2.41 16.66 3.28
N ALA A 102 1.87 17.44 2.34
CA ALA A 102 2.38 17.60 0.98
C ALA A 102 3.70 18.39 0.94
N THR A 103 3.82 19.42 1.78
CA THR A 103 5.10 20.14 1.97
C THR A 103 6.15 19.24 2.62
N SER A 104 5.75 18.31 3.48
CA SER A 104 6.67 17.34 4.10
C SER A 104 7.05 16.21 3.16
N LEU A 105 6.13 15.71 2.34
CA LEU A 105 6.39 14.65 1.36
C LEU A 105 7.27 15.14 0.21
N SER A 106 7.05 16.36 -0.32
CA SER A 106 7.93 16.99 -1.30
C SER A 106 9.35 17.22 -0.75
N LYS A 107 9.45 17.74 0.48
CA LYS A 107 10.74 17.88 1.20
C LYS A 107 11.44 16.55 1.49
N LEU A 108 10.70 15.45 1.68
CA LEU A 108 11.25 14.10 1.87
C LEU A 108 11.69 13.44 0.55
N LEU A 109 11.07 13.84 -0.57
CA LEU A 109 11.39 13.35 -1.92
C LEU A 109 12.53 14.14 -2.59
N ASP A 110 12.81 15.36 -2.13
CA ASP A 110 13.94 16.18 -2.60
C ASP A 110 15.27 15.74 -1.97
N PRO A 111 16.25 15.27 -2.77
CA PRO A 111 17.53 14.80 -2.24
C PRO A 111 18.60 15.89 -2.15
N ALA A 112 18.21 17.16 -2.25
CA ALA A 112 19.11 18.30 -2.12
C ALA A 112 19.17 18.85 -0.68
N ASP A 113 18.17 18.60 0.16
CA ASP A 113 18.13 19.14 1.52
C ASP A 113 18.34 18.06 2.59
N HIS A 114 19.49 18.15 3.26
CA HIS A 114 19.78 17.43 4.49
C HIS A 114 19.24 18.13 5.75
N ALA A 115 18.35 19.12 5.61
CA ALA A 115 17.74 19.77 6.74
C ALA A 115 16.49 18.98 7.17
N ALA A 116 16.58 18.31 8.32
CA ALA A 116 15.40 17.79 9.00
C ALA A 116 14.35 18.90 9.16
N PRO A 117 13.05 18.63 8.93
CA PRO A 117 12.02 19.64 9.11
C PRO A 117 12.06 20.14 10.55
N THR A 118 12.42 21.41 10.72
CA THR A 118 12.40 22.10 12.01
C THR A 118 11.03 22.78 12.11
N TYR A 119 10.23 22.38 13.10
CA TYR A 119 9.08 23.17 13.53
C TYR A 119 9.01 23.21 15.06
N GLY A 120 8.95 24.42 15.60
CA GLY A 120 8.23 24.76 16.82
C GLY A 120 8.71 24.15 18.14
N SER A 121 9.67 24.84 18.76
CA SER A 121 9.87 25.00 20.21
C SER A 121 8.87 24.32 21.16
N SER A 122 9.18 23.09 21.55
CA SER A 122 9.11 22.69 22.96
C SER A 122 10.31 21.80 23.21
N SER A 123 11.20 22.26 24.08
CA SER A 123 12.46 21.62 24.44
C SER A 123 12.25 20.15 24.81
N PHE A 124 12.47 19.26 23.86
CA PHE A 124 12.85 17.89 24.14
C PHE A 124 14.33 17.81 23.80
N ASP A 125 15.15 17.79 24.85
CA ASP A 125 16.56 17.51 24.70
C ASP A 125 16.70 16.22 23.90
N PRO A 126 17.50 16.19 22.82
CA PRO A 126 17.81 14.94 22.16
C PRO A 126 18.41 14.03 23.22
N VAL A 127 17.72 12.91 23.51
CA VAL A 127 18.29 11.85 24.32
C VAL A 127 19.68 11.58 23.74
N PRO A 128 20.77 11.80 24.50
CA PRO A 128 22.11 11.59 23.98
C PRO A 128 22.16 10.17 23.43
N LEU A 129 22.42 10.04 22.14
CA LEU A 129 22.84 8.76 21.58
C LEU A 129 24.09 8.38 22.36
N ASP A 130 23.94 7.41 23.26
CA ASP A 130 25.02 6.89 24.07
C ASP A 130 26.19 6.52 23.14
N PRO A 131 27.32 7.25 23.18
CA PRO A 131 28.43 7.06 22.25
C PRO A 131 29.13 5.71 22.46
N THR A 132 28.67 4.91 23.42
CA THR A 132 29.19 3.56 23.73
C THR A 132 28.41 2.42 23.07
N SER A 133 27.30 2.69 22.36
CA SER A 133 26.59 1.61 21.65
C SER A 133 27.38 1.17 20.41
N SER A 134 27.93 -0.04 20.47
CA SER A 134 28.66 -0.67 19.35
C SER A 134 27.83 -0.59 18.05
N PRO A 135 28.44 -0.32 16.89
CA PRO A 135 27.70 -0.25 15.64
C PRO A 135 27.03 -1.60 15.42
N LYS A 136 25.69 -1.61 15.53
CA LYS A 136 24.88 -2.82 15.30
C LYS A 136 25.36 -3.47 13.99
N PRO A 137 25.57 -4.80 13.93
CA PRO A 137 26.10 -5.47 12.74
C PRO A 137 25.30 -5.14 11.46
N TRP A 138 24.00 -4.85 11.62
CA TRP A 138 23.10 -4.42 10.55
C TRP A 138 23.38 -3.00 10.01
N ALA A 139 24.08 -2.13 10.73
CA ALA A 139 24.37 -0.75 10.29
C ALA A 139 25.25 -0.72 9.03
N ARG A 140 26.24 -1.63 8.95
CA ARG A 140 27.11 -1.78 7.77
C ARG A 140 26.32 -2.29 6.57
N VAL A 141 25.41 -3.24 6.79
CA VAL A 141 24.51 -3.77 5.75
C VAL A 141 23.57 -2.67 5.24
N CYS A 142 22.90 -1.94 6.13
CA CYS A 142 22.05 -0.82 5.75
C CYS A 142 22.81 0.26 4.97
N GLN A 143 24.04 0.59 5.36
CA GLN A 143 24.86 1.58 4.67
C GLN A 143 25.31 1.08 3.30
N ALA A 144 25.66 -0.21 3.16
CA ALA A 144 25.98 -0.83 1.89
C ALA A 144 24.77 -0.85 0.95
N VAL A 145 23.59 -1.23 1.44
CA VAL A 145 22.34 -1.22 0.66
C VAL A 145 21.97 0.20 0.22
N LYS A 146 22.07 1.20 1.11
CA LYS A 146 21.83 2.61 0.75
C LYS A 146 22.81 3.11 -0.33
N ARG A 147 24.09 2.75 -0.22
CA ARG A 147 25.11 3.11 -1.22
C ARG A 147 24.84 2.43 -2.55
N LEU A 148 24.57 1.13 -2.54
CA LEU A 148 24.26 0.36 -3.74
C LEU A 148 22.99 0.90 -4.41
N GLY A 149 21.92 1.14 -3.66
CA GLY A 149 20.68 1.72 -4.16
C GLY A 149 20.91 3.11 -4.77
N ARG A 150 21.77 3.94 -4.17
CA ARG A 150 22.14 5.24 -4.75
C ARG A 150 22.88 5.07 -6.08
N VAL A 151 23.88 4.18 -6.15
CA VAL A 151 24.65 3.94 -7.38
C VAL A 151 23.76 3.36 -8.49
N CYS A 152 22.91 2.38 -8.18
CA CYS A 152 22.00 1.77 -9.15
C CYS A 152 20.90 2.72 -9.63
N SER A 153 20.46 3.66 -8.79
CA SER A 153 19.41 4.63 -9.16
C SER A 153 19.94 5.84 -9.93
N VAL A 154 21.25 6.16 -9.87
CA VAL A 154 21.87 7.27 -10.63
C VAL A 154 21.57 7.22 -12.14
N PRO A 155 21.79 6.10 -12.88
CA PRO A 155 21.52 6.08 -14.32
C PRO A 155 20.05 6.36 -14.63
N CYS A 156 19.12 5.74 -13.90
CA CYS A 156 17.69 5.99 -14.07
C CYS A 156 17.31 7.44 -13.73
N ARG A 157 17.90 8.01 -12.67
CA ARG A 157 17.62 9.37 -12.22
C ARG A 157 18.15 10.42 -13.20
N THR A 158 19.33 10.19 -13.77
CA THR A 158 19.89 11.02 -14.83
C THR A 158 19.05 10.92 -16.09
N LEU A 159 18.60 9.72 -16.46
CA LEU A 159 17.68 9.52 -17.58
C LEU A 159 16.39 10.33 -17.37
N PHE A 160 15.76 10.22 -16.20
CA PHE A 160 14.53 10.96 -15.88
C PHE A 160 14.71 12.47 -15.87
N LYS A 161 15.84 12.98 -15.36
CA LYS A 161 16.13 14.42 -15.42
C LYS A 161 16.34 14.93 -16.84
N LEU A 162 16.82 14.07 -17.75
CA LEU A 162 17.03 14.44 -19.15
C LEU A 162 15.70 14.43 -19.93
N THR A 163 14.80 13.50 -19.63
CA THR A 163 13.58 13.28 -20.40
C THR A 163 12.34 13.94 -19.81
N LEU A 164 12.21 14.07 -18.49
CA LEU A 164 11.04 14.69 -17.85
C LEU A 164 11.24 16.21 -17.74
N PRO A 165 10.37 17.03 -18.38
CA PRO A 165 10.43 18.48 -18.25
C PRO A 165 9.99 18.94 -16.86
N ASP A 166 10.57 20.04 -16.39
CA ASP A 166 10.24 20.65 -15.08
C ASP A 166 8.77 21.07 -15.00
N SER A 167 8.18 20.87 -13.83
CA SER A 167 6.73 21.05 -13.55
C SER A 167 6.24 22.51 -13.61
N ASN A 168 7.08 23.47 -13.99
CA ASN A 168 6.78 24.89 -13.90
C ASN A 168 6.05 25.40 -15.18
N SER A 169 4.74 25.11 -15.22
CA SER A 169 3.66 25.79 -15.98
C SER A 169 3.75 25.87 -17.52
N SER A 170 3.41 24.74 -18.17
CA SER A 170 2.69 24.58 -19.47
C SER A 170 2.81 23.12 -19.93
N LEU A 171 3.90 22.45 -19.56
CA LEU A 171 4.23 21.08 -19.97
C LEU A 171 3.76 19.98 -19.00
N TYR A 172 2.91 20.28 -18.02
CA TYR A 172 2.42 19.31 -17.04
C TYR A 172 1.77 18.09 -17.70
N PHE A 173 0.99 18.33 -18.77
CA PHE A 173 0.37 17.24 -19.53
C PHE A 173 1.43 16.33 -20.18
N VAL A 174 2.52 16.90 -20.69
CA VAL A 174 3.64 16.14 -21.27
C VAL A 174 4.33 15.31 -20.19
N THR A 175 4.56 15.87 -19.00
CA THR A 175 5.14 15.14 -17.87
C THR A 175 4.26 13.97 -17.43
N ILE A 176 2.93 14.13 -17.39
CA ILE A 176 2.00 13.02 -17.13
C ILE A 176 2.12 11.94 -18.19
N VAL A 177 2.00 12.30 -19.47
CA VAL A 177 2.02 11.31 -20.56
C VAL A 177 3.34 10.55 -20.58
N LEU A 178 4.47 11.24 -20.39
CA LEU A 178 5.79 10.63 -20.38
C LEU A 178 6.02 9.74 -19.15
N SER A 179 5.52 10.14 -17.98
CA SER A 179 5.58 9.29 -16.77
C SER A 179 4.73 8.02 -16.92
N LEU A 180 3.54 8.10 -17.52
CA LEU A 180 2.71 6.94 -17.85
C LEU A 180 3.42 6.00 -18.83
N ALA A 181 4.09 6.55 -19.85
CA ALA A 181 4.88 5.77 -20.79
C ALA A 181 6.04 5.04 -20.08
N TYR A 182 6.76 5.72 -19.18
CA TYR A 182 7.80 5.09 -18.38
C TYR A 182 7.25 3.95 -17.51
N VAL A 183 6.16 4.19 -16.78
CA VAL A 183 5.52 3.16 -15.93
C VAL A 183 5.15 1.94 -16.77
N THR A 184 4.64 2.14 -18.00
CA THR A 184 4.30 1.05 -18.91
C THR A 184 5.52 0.26 -19.35
N VAL A 185 6.60 0.94 -19.76
CA VAL A 185 7.85 0.28 -20.19
C VAL A 185 8.51 -0.48 -19.03
N PHE A 186 8.62 0.13 -17.85
CA PHE A 186 9.20 -0.55 -16.69
C PHE A 186 8.34 -1.71 -16.21
N SER A 187 7.01 -1.55 -16.19
CA SER A 187 6.08 -2.63 -15.82
C SER A 187 6.22 -3.83 -16.77
N ALA A 188 6.33 -3.58 -18.09
CA ALA A 188 6.59 -4.64 -19.07
C ALA A 188 7.94 -5.35 -18.82
N GLY A 189 8.99 -4.61 -18.49
CA GLY A 189 10.30 -5.16 -18.12
C GLY A 189 10.25 -6.03 -16.87
N VAL A 190 9.57 -5.55 -15.81
CA VAL A 190 9.36 -6.32 -14.57
C VAL A 190 8.60 -7.61 -14.85
N LEU A 191 7.52 -7.56 -15.64
CA LEU A 191 6.76 -8.75 -16.02
C LEU A 191 7.60 -9.76 -16.81
N TYR A 192 8.45 -9.29 -17.73
CA TYR A 192 9.36 -10.16 -18.48
C TYR A 192 10.38 -10.85 -17.55
N CYS A 193 11.05 -10.08 -16.70
CA CYS A 193 12.04 -10.60 -15.75
C CYS A 193 11.40 -11.58 -14.76
N THR A 194 10.24 -11.24 -14.20
CA THR A 194 9.51 -12.10 -13.26
C THR A 194 9.10 -13.42 -13.89
N ARG A 195 8.62 -13.43 -15.14
CA ARG A 195 8.31 -14.68 -15.86
C ARG A 195 9.53 -15.54 -16.09
N LYS A 196 10.67 -14.94 -16.44
CA LYS A 196 11.92 -15.67 -16.65
C LYS A 196 12.43 -16.29 -15.34
N ILE A 197 12.48 -15.50 -14.26
CA ILE A 197 12.90 -15.97 -12.93
C ILE A 197 11.96 -17.07 -12.42
N SER A 198 10.64 -16.90 -12.61
CA SER A 198 9.63 -17.89 -12.25
C SER A 198 9.84 -19.22 -12.97
N ALA A 199 10.13 -19.17 -14.27
CA ALA A 199 10.43 -20.36 -15.07
C ALA A 199 11.73 -21.05 -14.60
N ASP A 200 12.77 -20.28 -14.31
CA ASP A 200 14.06 -20.80 -13.80
C ASP A 200 13.93 -21.41 -12.39
N LEU A 201 13.01 -20.90 -11.57
CA LEU A 201 12.71 -21.38 -10.21
C LEU A 201 11.60 -22.44 -10.14
N HIS A 202 11.04 -22.85 -11.28
CA HIS A 202 9.91 -23.79 -11.37
C HIS A 202 8.71 -23.41 -10.49
N LEU A 203 8.41 -22.11 -10.38
CA LEU A 203 7.29 -21.61 -9.59
C LEU A 203 5.98 -21.67 -10.40
N SER A 204 4.87 -21.97 -9.72
CA SER A 204 3.54 -21.87 -10.34
C SER A 204 3.20 -20.41 -10.71
N THR A 205 2.32 -20.23 -11.69
CA THR A 205 1.79 -18.92 -12.11
C THR A 205 1.17 -18.17 -10.92
N THR A 206 0.44 -18.91 -10.10
CA THR A 206 -0.20 -18.45 -8.86
C THR A 206 0.82 -17.94 -7.84
N THR A 207 1.81 -18.76 -7.49
CA THR A 207 2.85 -18.39 -6.50
C THR A 207 3.70 -17.22 -6.99
N THR A 208 4.00 -17.18 -8.29
CA THR A 208 4.73 -16.07 -8.92
C THR A 208 3.97 -14.74 -8.80
N GLY A 209 2.66 -14.77 -8.99
CA GLY A 209 1.81 -13.59 -8.84
C GLY A 209 1.73 -13.10 -7.40
N VAL A 210 1.38 -13.99 -6.45
CA VAL A 210 1.21 -13.65 -5.02
C VAL A 210 2.52 -13.17 -4.38
N THR A 211 3.67 -13.65 -4.85
CA THR A 211 4.97 -13.33 -4.23
C THR A 211 5.74 -12.29 -5.04
N LEU A 212 6.37 -12.69 -6.15
CA LEU A 212 7.30 -11.85 -6.90
C LEU A 212 6.64 -10.60 -7.48
N LEU A 213 5.47 -10.77 -8.12
CA LEU A 213 4.79 -9.65 -8.76
C LEU A 213 4.17 -8.70 -7.73
N ALA A 214 3.52 -9.24 -6.70
CA ALA A 214 2.97 -8.46 -5.59
C ALA A 214 4.04 -7.71 -4.80
N LEU A 215 5.16 -8.34 -4.46
CA LEU A 215 6.28 -7.68 -3.77
C LEU A 215 6.82 -6.52 -4.62
N GLY A 216 7.00 -6.73 -5.92
CA GLY A 216 7.46 -5.69 -6.84
C GLY A 216 6.53 -4.47 -6.87
N ALA A 217 5.22 -4.69 -6.90
CA ALA A 217 4.21 -3.64 -6.92
C ALA A 217 4.15 -2.83 -5.61
N GLN A 218 4.41 -3.47 -4.46
CA GLN A 218 4.21 -2.88 -3.14
C GLN A 218 5.45 -2.20 -2.54
N ILE A 219 6.62 -2.32 -3.17
CA ILE A 219 7.84 -1.65 -2.70
C ILE A 219 7.66 -0.11 -2.64
N PRO A 220 7.16 0.58 -3.68
CA PRO A 220 6.96 2.03 -3.64
C PRO A 220 6.00 2.45 -2.52
N ASP A 221 4.89 1.73 -2.38
CA ASP A 221 3.88 1.97 -1.34
C ASP A 221 4.47 1.79 0.06
N ALA A 222 5.25 0.73 0.28
CA ALA A 222 5.92 0.49 1.55
C ALA A 222 6.92 1.61 1.89
N ILE A 223 7.68 2.09 0.91
CA ILE A 223 8.63 3.20 1.11
C ILE A 223 7.88 4.49 1.47
N ALA A 224 6.80 4.81 0.75
CA ALA A 224 5.98 6.00 1.02
C ALA A 224 5.34 5.94 2.41
N SER A 225 4.71 4.81 2.76
CA SER A 225 4.07 4.60 4.06
C SER A 225 5.06 4.66 5.22
N VAL A 226 6.23 4.03 5.11
CA VAL A 226 7.28 4.10 6.16
C VAL A 226 7.81 5.52 6.31
N SER A 227 7.95 6.26 5.21
CA SER A 227 8.42 7.65 5.24
C SER A 227 7.41 8.57 5.95
N LEU A 228 6.11 8.41 5.65
CA LEU A 228 5.03 9.13 6.31
C LEU A 228 4.93 8.78 7.81
N ALA A 229 5.04 7.50 8.15
CA ALA A 229 5.02 7.04 9.54
C ALA A 229 6.18 7.65 10.35
N ARG A 230 7.39 7.69 9.78
CA ARG A 230 8.56 8.32 10.41
C ARG A 230 8.46 9.83 10.56
N ALA A 231 7.68 10.47 9.69
CA ALA A 231 7.38 11.90 9.78
C ALA A 231 6.26 12.21 10.79
N GLY A 232 5.71 11.20 11.48
CA GLY A 232 4.60 11.37 12.43
C GLY A 232 3.21 11.38 11.77
N HIS A 233 3.11 11.14 10.47
CA HIS A 233 1.85 11.10 9.72
C HIS A 233 1.31 9.67 9.62
N ALA A 234 0.99 9.06 10.78
CA ALA A 234 0.52 7.68 10.88
C ALA A 234 -0.78 7.41 10.09
N ASP A 235 -1.77 8.31 10.17
CA ASP A 235 -3.01 8.22 9.39
C ASP A 235 -2.74 8.11 7.89
N ALA A 236 -1.87 8.98 7.37
CA ALA A 236 -1.52 9.02 5.95
C ALA A 236 -0.73 7.78 5.52
N ALA A 237 0.16 7.28 6.38
CA ALA A 237 0.92 6.06 6.12
C ALA A 237 0.01 4.83 5.90
N VAL A 238 -1.00 4.68 6.76
CA VAL A 238 -1.94 3.56 6.71
C VAL A 238 -2.95 3.73 5.58
N CYS A 239 -3.48 4.93 5.37
CA CYS A 239 -4.39 5.21 4.25
C CYS A 239 -3.70 5.01 2.89
N ASN A 240 -2.41 5.34 2.78
CA ASN A 240 -1.64 5.07 1.56
C ASN A 240 -1.56 3.57 1.27
N ALA A 241 -1.26 2.75 2.29
CA ALA A 241 -1.14 1.31 2.13
C ALA A 241 -2.47 0.63 1.78
N ILE A 242 -3.57 1.06 2.41
CA ILE A 242 -4.89 0.42 2.28
C ILE A 242 -5.66 0.97 1.09
N GLY A 243 -5.66 2.29 0.89
CA GLY A 243 -6.37 2.96 -0.20
C GLY A 243 -5.85 2.53 -1.58
N SER A 244 -4.55 2.28 -1.71
CA SER A 244 -3.98 1.75 -2.96
C SER A 244 -4.53 0.35 -3.32
N GLN A 245 -4.96 -0.44 -2.34
CA GLN A 245 -5.54 -1.76 -2.62
C GLN A 245 -6.98 -1.67 -3.13
N VAL A 246 -7.75 -0.67 -2.68
CA VAL A 246 -9.11 -0.43 -3.19
C VAL A 246 -9.04 -0.13 -4.69
N ILE A 247 -8.14 0.76 -5.13
CA ILE A 247 -7.98 1.07 -6.55
C ILE A 247 -7.44 -0.13 -7.35
N ASN A 248 -6.52 -0.92 -6.79
CA ASN A 248 -5.98 -2.11 -7.45
C ASN A 248 -7.05 -3.17 -7.72
N VAL A 249 -7.92 -3.46 -6.75
CA VAL A 249 -9.02 -4.42 -6.93
C VAL A 249 -10.07 -3.85 -7.87
N SER A 250 -10.51 -2.62 -7.66
CA SER A 250 -11.64 -2.06 -8.41
C SER A 250 -11.27 -1.61 -9.82
N LEU A 251 -10.45 -0.57 -9.98
CA LEU A 251 -10.02 -0.09 -11.30
C LEU A 251 -8.91 -0.93 -11.90
N GLY A 252 -7.96 -1.39 -11.10
CA GLY A 252 -6.79 -2.15 -11.57
C GLY A 252 -7.16 -3.47 -12.22
N SER A 253 -8.20 -4.17 -11.72
CA SER A 253 -8.77 -5.34 -12.39
C SER A 253 -9.97 -4.99 -13.26
N GLY A 254 -10.87 -4.12 -12.81
CA GLY A 254 -12.11 -3.82 -13.51
C GLY A 254 -11.91 -3.14 -14.86
N LEU A 255 -10.98 -2.19 -14.98
CA LEU A 255 -10.79 -1.45 -16.22
C LEU A 255 -10.20 -2.33 -17.35
N PRO A 256 -9.12 -3.11 -17.13
CA PRO A 256 -8.65 -4.05 -18.13
C PRO A 256 -9.71 -5.09 -18.52
N LEU A 257 -10.49 -5.57 -17.56
CA LEU A 257 -11.60 -6.50 -17.82
C LEU A 257 -12.69 -5.86 -18.67
N ALA A 258 -13.11 -4.64 -18.34
CA ALA A 258 -14.14 -3.91 -19.07
C ALA A 258 -13.70 -3.63 -20.51
N ILE A 259 -12.44 -3.23 -20.71
CA ILE A 259 -11.87 -3.03 -22.04
C ILE A 259 -11.85 -4.37 -22.80
N SER A 260 -11.34 -5.44 -22.19
CA SER A 260 -11.23 -6.74 -22.88
C SER A 260 -12.59 -7.33 -23.27
N THR A 261 -13.58 -7.27 -22.38
CA THR A 261 -14.94 -7.73 -22.64
C THR A 261 -15.66 -6.83 -23.64
N PHE A 262 -15.37 -5.53 -23.68
CA PHE A 262 -15.93 -4.63 -24.69
C PHE A 262 -15.49 -5.01 -26.12
N TYR A 263 -14.23 -5.42 -26.30
CA TYR A 263 -13.70 -5.84 -27.60
C TYR A 263 -14.04 -7.29 -27.97
N TYR A 264 -13.98 -8.22 -27.01
CA TYR A 264 -14.09 -9.66 -27.25
C TYR A 264 -15.43 -10.26 -26.82
N GLY A 265 -16.33 -9.49 -26.18
CA GLY A 265 -17.59 -9.96 -25.65
C GLY A 265 -17.44 -10.55 -24.24
N SER A 266 -17.49 -11.88 -24.13
CA SER A 266 -17.27 -12.58 -22.86
C SER A 266 -15.85 -13.16 -22.82
N VAL A 267 -15.16 -12.96 -21.69
CA VAL A 267 -13.82 -13.51 -21.48
C VAL A 267 -13.93 -14.64 -20.46
N ASN A 268 -13.63 -15.86 -20.90
CA ASN A 268 -13.56 -17.01 -20.00
C ASN A 268 -12.23 -16.96 -19.23
N MET A 269 -12.35 -16.97 -17.91
CA MET A 269 -11.27 -16.88 -16.95
C MET A 269 -11.43 -18.01 -15.96
N ALA A 270 -10.94 -19.19 -16.33
CA ALA A 270 -10.86 -20.33 -15.42
C ALA A 270 -10.03 -19.92 -14.19
N TYR A 271 -10.71 -19.80 -13.06
CA TYR A 271 -10.07 -19.53 -11.77
C TYR A 271 -10.05 -20.82 -10.97
N GLU A 272 -8.92 -21.53 -11.03
CA GLU A 272 -8.81 -22.89 -10.48
C GLU A 272 -8.78 -22.94 -8.94
N ASN A 273 -8.58 -21.80 -8.26
CA ASN A 273 -8.27 -21.75 -6.83
C ASN A 273 -9.12 -20.75 -6.03
N GLU A 274 -10.44 -20.99 -5.94
CA GLU A 274 -11.36 -20.27 -5.04
C GLU A 274 -10.82 -20.17 -3.59
N ILE A 275 -10.12 -21.22 -3.14
CA ILE A 275 -9.51 -21.32 -1.82
C ILE A 275 -8.53 -20.16 -1.55
N MET A 276 -7.80 -19.67 -2.55
CA MET A 276 -6.81 -18.61 -2.35
C MET A 276 -7.46 -17.25 -2.10
N LEU A 277 -8.62 -17.02 -2.70
CA LEU A 277 -9.41 -15.81 -2.54
C LEU A 277 -10.01 -15.73 -1.13
N TRP A 278 -10.57 -16.83 -0.64
CA TRP A 278 -11.07 -16.93 0.74
C TRP A 278 -9.96 -16.77 1.77
N LYS A 279 -8.77 -17.34 1.51
CA LYS A 279 -7.57 -17.12 2.35
C LYS A 279 -7.16 -15.65 2.39
N SER A 280 -7.14 -14.96 1.24
CA SER A 280 -6.85 -13.53 1.17
C SER A 280 -7.87 -12.68 1.92
N LEU A 281 -9.16 -13.00 1.79
CA LEU A 281 -10.23 -12.33 2.53
C LEU A 281 -10.08 -12.53 4.04
N ALA A 282 -9.74 -13.75 4.48
CA ALA A 282 -9.51 -14.06 5.89
C ALA A 282 -8.33 -13.26 6.47
N VAL A 283 -7.24 -13.06 5.72
CA VAL A 283 -6.12 -12.22 6.16
C VAL A 283 -6.51 -10.76 6.26
N VAL A 284 -7.27 -10.25 5.30
CA VAL A 284 -7.73 -8.86 5.32
C VAL A 284 -8.66 -8.63 6.51
N ILE A 285 -9.66 -9.49 6.70
CA ILE A 285 -10.57 -9.43 7.85
C ILE A 285 -9.79 -9.58 9.16
N GLY A 286 -8.85 -10.52 9.23
CA GLY A 286 -7.99 -10.72 10.40
C GLY A 286 -7.12 -9.51 10.72
N SER A 287 -6.50 -8.90 9.70
CA SER A 287 -5.71 -7.67 9.85
C SER A 287 -6.57 -6.50 10.28
N TYR A 288 -7.78 -6.37 9.72
CA TYR A 288 -8.75 -5.34 10.08
C TYR A 288 -9.24 -5.49 11.52
N LEU A 289 -9.56 -6.72 11.93
CA LEU A 289 -9.93 -7.03 13.31
C LEU A 289 -8.77 -6.72 14.25
N LEU A 290 -7.53 -7.04 13.90
CA LEU A 290 -6.37 -6.68 14.73
C LEU A 290 -6.12 -5.16 14.76
N LEU A 291 -6.38 -4.45 13.67
CA LEU A 291 -6.16 -3.01 13.55
C LEU A 291 -7.28 -2.15 14.16
N ASN A 292 -8.54 -2.60 14.15
CA ASN A 292 -9.69 -1.86 14.71
C ASN A 292 -10.22 -2.47 16.00
N PHE A 293 -10.30 -3.80 16.07
CA PHE A 293 -10.70 -4.50 17.29
C PHE A 293 -9.47 -4.58 18.18
N ASN A 294 -9.33 -3.58 19.04
CA ASN A 294 -8.45 -3.56 20.20
C ASN A 294 -8.55 -4.91 20.94
N PHE A 295 -7.70 -5.89 20.60
CA PHE A 295 -7.51 -7.11 21.41
C PHE A 295 -7.11 -6.74 22.85
N ARG A 296 -6.57 -5.52 23.01
CA ARG A 296 -6.29 -4.81 24.26
C ARG A 296 -7.54 -4.46 25.08
N SER A 297 -8.69 -4.15 24.47
CA SER A 297 -9.94 -3.88 25.19
C SER A 297 -10.54 -5.14 25.82
N VAL A 298 -10.29 -6.32 25.23
CA VAL A 298 -10.80 -7.59 25.73
C VAL A 298 -9.88 -8.20 26.79
N PHE A 299 -8.55 -8.03 26.66
CA PHE A 299 -7.56 -8.61 27.60
C PHE A 299 -7.03 -7.64 28.68
N CYS A 300 -7.05 -6.33 28.47
CA CYS A 300 -6.68 -5.35 29.49
C CYS A 300 -7.94 -4.65 30.01
N LEU A 301 -8.50 -5.18 31.10
CA LEU A 301 -9.44 -4.50 31.99
C LEU A 301 -8.79 -3.30 32.71
N TYR A 302 -8.27 -2.32 31.98
CA TYR A 302 -7.68 -1.15 32.61
C TYR A 302 -7.80 0.13 31.79
N ASP A 303 -8.78 0.91 32.26
CA ASP A 303 -8.97 2.35 32.24
C ASP A 303 -9.22 3.06 30.90
N ALA A 304 -10.44 3.56 30.76
CA ALA A 304 -10.92 4.33 29.63
C ALA A 304 -10.81 5.83 29.98
N ASN A 305 -9.72 6.48 29.55
CA ASN A 305 -9.63 7.93 29.56
C ASN A 305 -10.16 8.46 28.20
N PRO A 306 -11.08 9.45 28.17
CA PRO A 306 -11.72 9.92 26.92
C PRO A 306 -10.78 10.64 25.93
N LYS A 307 -9.48 10.78 26.24
CA LYS A 307 -8.43 11.21 25.30
C LYS A 307 -7.76 10.05 24.54
N ASP A 308 -8.12 8.80 24.86
CA ASP A 308 -7.53 7.57 24.33
C ASP A 308 -8.31 6.94 23.15
N ASN A 309 -9.09 7.74 22.42
CA ASN A 309 -9.76 7.29 21.18
C ASN A 309 -8.79 7.02 20.01
N PHE A 310 -7.48 7.17 20.23
CA PHE A 310 -6.46 6.79 19.26
C PHE A 310 -6.15 5.30 19.41
N ILE A 311 -6.62 4.52 18.43
CA ILE A 311 -6.24 3.13 18.26
C ILE A 311 -4.78 3.15 17.78
N GLY A 312 -3.86 2.94 18.71
CA GLY A 312 -2.43 3.01 18.45
C GLY A 312 -1.86 1.66 18.02
N LEU A 313 -1.29 1.55 16.82
CA LEU A 313 -0.57 0.33 16.43
C LEU A 313 0.76 0.27 17.20
N THR A 314 0.84 -0.65 18.17
CA THR A 314 2.05 -0.86 18.96
C THR A 314 3.03 -1.79 18.23
N LYS A 315 4.27 -1.87 18.72
CA LYS A 315 5.27 -2.85 18.22
C LYS A 315 4.82 -4.29 18.47
N GLY A 316 4.05 -4.55 19.53
CA GLY A 316 3.48 -5.87 19.82
C GLY A 316 2.44 -6.28 18.78
N ASP A 317 1.49 -5.38 18.50
CA ASP A 317 0.44 -5.61 17.48
C ASP A 317 1.05 -5.78 16.08
N GLY A 318 2.09 -5.00 15.77
CA GLY A 318 2.88 -5.16 14.56
C GLY A 318 3.54 -6.54 14.44
N ALA A 319 4.06 -7.09 15.54
CA ALA A 319 4.65 -8.44 15.54
C ALA A 319 3.59 -9.54 15.32
N ILE A 320 2.40 -9.38 15.90
CA ILE A 320 1.28 -10.32 15.70
C ILE A 320 0.83 -10.30 14.24
N LEU A 321 0.63 -9.11 13.65
CA LEU A 321 0.27 -8.94 12.25
C LEU A 321 1.32 -9.54 11.31
N LEU A 322 2.61 -9.30 11.57
CA LEU A 322 3.70 -9.88 10.79
C LEU A 322 3.70 -11.41 10.87
N THR A 323 3.44 -11.97 12.07
CA THR A 323 3.36 -13.42 12.26
C THR A 323 2.19 -14.02 11.49
N LEU A 324 1.01 -13.38 11.55
CA LEU A 324 -0.17 -13.79 10.79
C LEU A 324 0.09 -13.75 9.28
N TYR A 325 0.74 -12.70 8.80
CA TYR A 325 1.19 -12.59 7.40
C TYR A 325 2.12 -13.74 7.00
N LEU A 326 3.15 -14.03 7.79
CA LEU A 326 4.11 -15.10 7.51
C LEU A 326 3.44 -16.49 7.50
N LEU A 327 2.55 -16.75 8.47
CA LEU A 327 1.80 -18.00 8.53
C LEU A 327 0.89 -18.17 7.30
N CYS A 328 0.20 -17.11 6.88
CA CYS A 328 -0.68 -17.17 5.71
C CYS A 328 0.10 -17.35 4.41
N ASN A 329 1.23 -16.65 4.23
CA ASN A 329 2.10 -16.85 3.07
C ASN A 329 2.72 -18.26 3.04
N ALA A 330 3.14 -18.78 4.19
CA ALA A 330 3.63 -20.16 4.27
C ALA A 330 2.51 -21.15 3.91
N ALA A 331 1.30 -20.95 4.42
CA ALA A 331 0.15 -21.80 4.09
C ALA A 331 -0.22 -21.73 2.60
N ILE A 332 -0.14 -20.56 1.96
CA ILE A 332 -0.36 -20.42 0.50
C ILE A 332 0.70 -21.21 -0.26
N THR A 333 1.99 -21.00 0.06
CA THR A 333 3.11 -21.64 -0.65
C THR A 333 3.13 -23.17 -0.49
N ILE A 334 2.67 -23.69 0.65
CA ILE A 334 2.61 -25.15 0.91
C ILE A 334 1.42 -25.80 0.18
N THR A 335 0.36 -25.05 -0.12
CA THR A 335 -0.86 -25.58 -0.76
C THR A 335 -0.92 -25.34 -2.27
N SER A 336 0.04 -24.59 -2.82
CA SER A 336 0.22 -24.30 -4.25
C SER A 336 1.24 -25.25 -4.89
#